data_AF-A0A2E7Q0F8-F1
#
_entry.id   AF-A0A2E7Q0F8-F1
#
_cell.length_a   1.000
_cell.length_b   1.000
_cell.length_c   1.000
_cell.angle_alpha   90.00
_cell.angle_beta   90.00
_cell.angle_gamma   90.00
#
_symmetry.space_group_name_H-M   'P 1'
#
loop_
_entity.id
_entity.type
_entity.pdbx_description
1 polymer ?
#
loop_
_entity_poly.entity_id
_entity_poly.type
_entity_poly.pdbx_seq_one_letter_code
_entity_poly.pdbx_strand_id
1 'polypeptide(L)'
;MARKVLEAVDRPNVRLQYDSYHAQVIHGDAVEVLTDFADLMSHVQIGDAPDRSAPGTGSVDFPALFDRLAQLQYDGWIAGEYHPGGSTEKTLGWRQTPAFHQSE
;
A
#
# COMPACT_ATOMS: atom_id res chain seq x y z
N MET A 1 -16.98 0.89 -1.37
CA MET A 1 -17.64 1.82 -0.42
C MET A 1 -16.88 3.13 -0.27
N ALA A 2 -15.55 3.10 -0.12
CA ALA A 2 -14.71 4.28 0.09
C ALA A 2 -14.96 5.45 -0.89
N ARG A 3 -15.01 5.20 -2.21
CA ARG A 3 -15.27 6.23 -3.23
C ARG A 3 -16.57 7.01 -2.96
N LYS A 4 -17.67 6.29 -2.69
CA LYS A 4 -18.97 6.89 -2.36
C LYS A 4 -18.92 7.76 -1.10
N VAL A 5 -18.12 7.39 -0.11
CA VAL A 5 -17.94 8.18 1.12
C VAL A 5 -17.18 9.47 0.82
N LEU A 6 -16.10 9.40 0.04
CA LEU A 6 -15.32 10.59 -0.36
C LEU A 6 -16.16 11.55 -1.21
N GLU A 7 -16.93 11.03 -2.16
CA GLU A 7 -17.87 11.81 -2.97
C GLU A 7 -18.96 12.48 -2.12
N ALA A 8 -19.48 11.78 -1.11
CA ALA A 8 -20.48 12.34 -0.21
C ALA A 8 -19.92 13.41 0.75
N VAL A 9 -18.66 13.27 1.15
CA VAL A 9 -17.97 14.26 2.01
C VAL A 9 -17.61 15.52 1.22
N ASP A 10 -17.20 15.37 -0.05
CA ASP A 10 -16.88 16.46 -0.98
C ASP A 10 -15.96 17.54 -0.37
N ARG A 11 -14.83 17.11 0.19
CA ARG A 11 -13.81 17.99 0.76
C ARG A 11 -12.43 17.70 0.16
N PRO A 12 -11.72 18.72 -0.36
CA PRO A 12 -10.44 18.52 -1.04
C PRO A 12 -9.31 18.04 -0.10
N ASN A 13 -9.48 18.24 1.21
CA ASN A 13 -8.54 17.83 2.25
C ASN A 13 -8.89 16.49 2.92
N VAL A 14 -9.87 15.75 2.38
CA VAL A 14 -10.19 14.39 2.81
C VAL A 14 -9.84 13.43 1.67
N ARG A 15 -8.98 12.45 1.98
CA ARG A 15 -8.36 11.54 1.00
C ARG A 15 -8.42 10.11 1.52
N LEU A 16 -8.20 9.14 0.64
CA LEU A 16 -8.15 7.72 1.00
C LEU A 16 -6.79 7.34 1.59
N GLN A 17 -6.81 6.54 2.65
CA GLN A 17 -5.69 5.70 3.06
C GLN A 17 -5.86 4.33 2.39
N TYR A 18 -4.91 3.97 1.52
CA TYR A 18 -4.85 2.65 0.89
C TYR A 18 -4.03 1.71 1.79
N ASP A 19 -4.51 0.48 1.99
CA ASP A 19 -3.83 -0.58 2.74
C ASP A 19 -3.82 -1.87 1.88
N SER A 20 -2.62 -2.39 1.57
CA SER A 20 -2.46 -3.57 0.71
C SER A 20 -3.05 -4.84 1.29
N TYR A 21 -2.97 -5.01 2.62
CA TYR A 21 -3.52 -6.18 3.31
C TYR A 21 -5.04 -6.19 3.21
N HIS A 22 -5.70 -5.08 3.51
CA HIS A 22 -7.15 -4.97 3.39
C HIS A 22 -7.63 -5.08 1.95
N ALA A 23 -6.91 -4.46 1.01
CA ALA A 23 -7.21 -4.58 -0.41
C ALA A 23 -7.16 -6.04 -0.87
N GLN A 24 -6.10 -6.77 -0.50
CA GLN A 24 -5.93 -8.18 -0.88
C GLN A 24 -6.98 -9.08 -0.22
N VAL A 25 -7.24 -8.91 1.08
CA VAL A 25 -8.19 -9.76 1.82
C VAL A 25 -9.63 -9.56 1.34
N ILE A 26 -10.02 -8.32 1.01
CA ILE A 26 -11.39 -7.99 0.63
C ILE A 26 -11.64 -8.22 -0.86
N HIS A 27 -10.68 -7.87 -1.71
CA HIS A 27 -10.88 -7.81 -3.17
C HIS A 27 -10.08 -8.86 -3.94
N GLY A 28 -9.06 -9.48 -3.35
CA GLY A 28 -8.24 -10.52 -3.99
C GLY A 28 -7.16 -9.99 -4.94
N ASP A 29 -7.10 -8.68 -5.18
CA ASP A 29 -6.06 -8.04 -5.97
C ASP A 29 -5.73 -6.65 -5.39
N ALA A 30 -4.63 -6.57 -4.65
CA ALA A 30 -4.17 -5.31 -4.08
C ALA A 30 -3.73 -4.29 -5.14
N VAL A 31 -3.18 -4.73 -6.27
CA VAL A 31 -2.62 -3.86 -7.32
C VAL A 31 -3.73 -3.22 -8.15
N GLU A 32 -4.78 -3.97 -8.44
CA GLU A 32 -5.99 -3.45 -9.08
C GLU A 32 -6.66 -2.39 -8.20
N VAL A 33 -6.86 -2.69 -6.90
CA VAL A 33 -7.45 -1.72 -5.96
C VAL A 33 -6.59 -0.46 -5.84
N LEU A 34 -5.25 -0.58 -5.81
CA LEU A 34 -4.36 0.58 -5.82
C LEU A 34 -4.61 1.45 -7.06
N THR A 35 -4.69 0.80 -8.22
CA THR A 35 -4.92 1.47 -9.51
C THR A 35 -6.27 2.18 -9.55
N ASP A 36 -7.32 1.54 -9.07
CA ASP A 36 -8.69 2.04 -9.07
C ASP A 36 -8.90 3.24 -8.14
N PHE A 37 -8.03 3.42 -7.15
CA PHE A 37 -8.14 4.48 -6.15
C PHE A 37 -6.97 5.46 -6.16
N ALA A 38 -6.10 5.38 -7.16
CA ALA A 38 -4.89 6.20 -7.26
C ALA A 38 -5.18 7.71 -7.23
N ASP A 39 -6.31 8.14 -7.80
CA ASP A 39 -6.76 9.53 -7.84
C ASP A 39 -7.25 10.07 -6.48
N LEU A 40 -7.63 9.16 -5.58
CA LEU A 40 -8.26 9.47 -4.30
C LEU A 40 -7.33 9.32 -3.11
N MET A 41 -6.23 8.57 -3.25
CA MET A 41 -5.34 8.25 -2.15
C MET A 41 -4.36 9.37 -1.80
N SER A 42 -3.93 9.42 -0.54
CA SER A 42 -2.83 10.27 -0.07
C SER A 42 -1.85 9.56 0.87
N HIS A 43 -2.14 8.32 1.25
CA HIS A 43 -1.29 7.53 2.11
C HIS A 43 -1.40 6.04 1.76
N VAL A 44 -0.28 5.33 1.85
CA VAL A 44 -0.17 3.90 1.55
C VAL A 44 0.37 3.17 2.78
N GLN A 45 -0.32 2.11 3.18
CA GLN A 45 0.14 1.13 4.14
C GLN A 45 0.35 -0.22 3.45
N ILE A 46 1.39 -0.93 3.88
CA ILE A 46 1.71 -2.25 3.35
C ILE A 46 1.79 -3.31 4.43
N GLY A 47 1.18 -4.44 4.14
CA GLY A 47 1.24 -5.69 4.90
C GLY A 47 0.80 -6.84 4.00
N ASP A 48 1.43 -8.00 4.17
CA ASP A 48 1.20 -9.15 3.29
C ASP A 48 0.05 -10.03 3.80
N ALA A 49 -0.86 -10.42 2.91
CA ALA A 49 -1.98 -11.28 3.25
C ALA A 49 -1.57 -12.77 3.20
N PRO A 50 -2.20 -13.66 3.97
CA PRO A 50 -3.39 -13.43 4.82
C PRO A 50 -3.07 -13.05 6.28
N ASP A 51 -1.79 -13.09 6.71
CA ASP A 51 -1.44 -12.96 8.13
C ASP A 51 -0.99 -11.56 8.55
N ARG A 52 -1.08 -10.59 7.63
CA ARG A 52 -0.54 -9.23 7.78
C ARG A 52 0.93 -9.25 8.14
N SER A 53 1.70 -10.07 7.42
CA SER A 53 3.12 -10.32 7.63
C SER A 53 3.99 -9.37 6.80
N ALA A 54 5.31 -9.50 6.94
CA ALA A 54 6.26 -8.69 6.19
C ALA A 54 6.04 -8.80 4.67
N PRO A 55 6.15 -7.70 3.90
CA PRO A 55 6.00 -7.72 2.45
C PRO A 55 6.86 -8.78 1.76
N GLY A 56 6.26 -9.60 0.91
CA GLY A 56 6.92 -10.67 0.15
C GLY A 56 6.92 -12.03 0.85
N THR A 57 6.10 -12.22 1.88
CA THR A 57 5.97 -13.49 2.62
C THR A 57 4.61 -14.18 2.42
N GLY A 58 3.70 -13.52 1.71
CA GLY A 58 2.32 -13.95 1.50
C GLY A 58 1.89 -13.83 0.04
N SER A 59 0.64 -13.44 -0.19
CA SER A 59 -0.01 -13.47 -1.52
C SER A 59 -0.05 -12.14 -2.26
N VAL A 60 0.34 -11.03 -1.64
CA VAL A 60 0.36 -9.72 -2.33
C VAL A 60 1.54 -9.67 -3.30
N ASP A 61 1.28 -9.28 -4.55
CA ASP A 61 2.34 -9.00 -5.53
C ASP A 61 2.98 -7.64 -5.26
N PHE A 62 3.86 -7.59 -4.26
CA PHE A 62 4.59 -6.38 -3.88
C PHE A 62 5.47 -5.80 -4.99
N PRO A 63 6.20 -6.60 -5.80
CA PRO A 63 6.89 -6.07 -6.97
C PRO A 63 5.95 -5.29 -7.90
N ALA A 64 4.81 -5.86 -8.30
CA ALA A 64 3.85 -5.17 -9.15
C ALA A 64 3.22 -3.95 -8.46
N LEU A 65 2.94 -4.04 -7.16
CA LEU A 65 2.41 -2.93 -6.36
C LEU A 65 3.37 -1.74 -6.33
N PHE A 66 4.66 -1.99 -6.09
CA PHE A 66 5.69 -0.96 -6.07
C PHE A 66 5.96 -0.38 -7.46
N ASP A 67 6.01 -1.21 -8.50
CA ASP A 67 6.12 -0.75 -9.89
C ASP A 67 4.93 0.14 -10.27
N ARG A 68 3.73 -0.23 -9.81
CA ARG A 68 2.52 0.55 -10.07
C ARG A 68 2.55 1.91 -9.37
N LEU A 69 2.96 1.97 -8.10
CA LEU A 69 3.17 3.23 -7.37
C LEU A 69 4.18 4.13 -8.08
N ALA A 70 5.28 3.56 -8.62
CA ALA A 70 6.27 4.30 -9.39
C ALA A 70 5.69 4.87 -10.69
N GLN A 71 4.93 4.07 -11.43
CA GLN A 71 4.23 4.51 -12.65
C GLN A 71 3.19 5.60 -12.39
N LEU A 72 2.51 5.53 -11.24
CA LEU A 72 1.57 6.55 -10.77
C LEU A 72 2.27 7.81 -10.27
N GLN A 73 3.60 7.82 -10.19
CA GLN A 73 4.41 8.89 -9.63
C GLN A 73 3.97 9.27 -8.21
N TYR A 74 3.59 8.26 -7.41
CA TYR A 74 3.18 8.48 -6.03
C TYR A 74 4.34 9.04 -5.20
N ASP A 75 4.12 10.21 -4.61
CA ASP A 75 5.10 10.99 -3.86
C ASP A 75 4.83 11.01 -2.34
N GLY A 76 3.78 10.32 -1.89
CA GLY A 76 3.43 10.21 -0.49
C GLY A 76 4.25 9.16 0.28
N TRP A 77 3.89 8.98 1.55
CA TRP A 77 4.55 8.01 2.42
C TRP A 77 4.01 6.58 2.21
N ILE A 78 4.91 5.61 2.34
CA ILE A 78 4.59 4.18 2.41
C ILE A 78 4.96 3.69 3.81
N ALA A 79 3.97 3.26 4.58
CA ALA A 79 4.16 2.75 5.94
C ALA A 79 4.10 1.22 5.97
N GLY A 80 5.12 0.59 6.58
CA GLY A 80 5.10 -0.84 6.86
C GLY A 80 4.22 -1.15 8.07
N GLU A 81 2.95 -1.49 7.84
CA GLU A 81 2.00 -1.87 8.88
C GLU A 81 1.79 -3.39 8.87
N TYR A 82 2.74 -4.11 9.45
CA TYR A 82 2.72 -5.57 9.48
C TYR A 82 3.33 -6.15 10.76
N HIS A 83 3.01 -7.40 11.03
CA HIS A 83 3.64 -8.19 12.08
C HIS A 83 4.99 -8.73 11.57
N PRO A 84 6.13 -8.33 12.17
CA PRO A 84 7.44 -8.73 11.65
C PRO A 84 7.74 -10.23 11.84
N GLY A 85 7.03 -10.94 12.72
CA GLY A 85 7.26 -12.38 12.96
C GLY A 85 8.65 -12.71 13.53
N GLY A 86 9.37 -11.69 14.04
CA GLY A 86 10.74 -11.79 14.49
C GLY A 86 11.36 -10.41 14.67
N SER A 87 12.69 -10.31 14.51
CA SER A 87 13.40 -9.02 14.53
C SER A 87 12.95 -8.16 13.35
N THR A 88 12.47 -6.96 13.67
CA THR A 88 11.98 -5.98 12.69
C THR A 88 13.01 -5.71 11.61
N GLU A 89 14.28 -5.55 11.98
CA GLU A 89 15.39 -5.24 11.08
C GLU A 89 15.54 -6.25 9.95
N LYS A 90 15.27 -7.54 10.23
CA LYS A 90 15.35 -8.62 9.24
C LYS A 90 14.19 -8.61 8.24
N THR A 91 13.13 -7.84 8.50
CA THR A 91 11.95 -7.74 7.64
C THR A 91 11.96 -6.52 6.72
N LEU A 92 12.94 -5.63 6.86
CA LEU A 92 12.98 -4.33 6.19
C LEU A 92 13.53 -4.38 4.76
N GLY A 93 13.70 -5.57 4.17
CA GLY A 93 14.23 -5.75 2.83
C GLY A 93 13.42 -5.04 1.73
N TRP A 94 12.10 -4.92 1.93
CA TRP A 94 11.20 -4.21 1.02
C TRP A 94 11.53 -2.72 0.82
N ARG A 95 12.23 -2.09 1.78
CA ARG A 95 12.68 -0.70 1.66
C ARG A 95 13.79 -0.48 0.63
N GLN A 96 14.47 -1.56 0.20
CA GLN A 96 15.52 -1.48 -0.81
C GLN A 96 14.99 -1.47 -2.24
N THR A 97 13.66 -1.43 -2.42
CA THR A 97 13.04 -1.38 -3.75
C THR A 97 13.45 -0.08 -4.46
N PRO A 98 14.06 -0.15 -5.67
CA PRO A 98 14.70 0.99 -6.34
C PRO A 98 13.81 2.22 -6.55
N ALA A 99 12.49 2.03 -6.59
CA ALA A 99 11.51 3.08 -6.83
C ALA A 99 11.42 4.14 -5.72
N PHE A 100 11.95 3.90 -4.50
CA PHE A 100 11.68 4.74 -3.33
C PHE A 100 12.92 5.18 -2.55
N HIS A 101 14.01 5.53 -3.22
CA HIS A 101 15.13 6.21 -2.56
C HIS A 101 14.69 7.62 -2.14
N GLN A 102 14.02 7.72 -0.99
CA GLN A 102 13.75 9.00 -0.35
C GLN A 102 15.03 9.46 0.36
N SER A 103 15.60 10.57 -0.10
CA SER A 103 16.67 11.27 0.60
C SER A 103 16.21 11.69 1.99
N GLU A 104 17.01 11.35 2.99
CA GLU A 104 16.80 11.61 4.43
C GLU A 104 16.47 13.07 4.77
#